data_AF-A0AAU9IT74-F1
#
_entry.id   AF-A0AAU9IT74-F1
#
_cell.length_a   1.000
_cell.length_b   1.000
_cell.length_c   1.000
_cell.angle_alpha   90.00
_cell.angle_beta   90.00
_cell.angle_gamma   90.00
#
_symmetry.space_group_name_H-M   'P 1'
#
loop_
_entity.id
_entity.type
_entity.pdbx_description
1 polymer ?
#
loop_
_entity_poly.entity_id
_entity_poly.type
_entity_poly.pdbx_seq_one_letter_code
_entity_poly.pdbx_strand_id
1 'polypeptide(L)'
;MEETSIEVLRAAKQSFLREEIIEKDFSTDDFILFCDQKKSSNIDDWTLEELKEIVKEFKSVFHTIAEEQKEISENEPKLSKEGSLDTIESPIKTELLTTEPNKIRSLSDSREDRNPEIKQKPVSLYTITTYKAPDTALSLQDFVEIKVENAKISSGGMFSSAKISFPIVTQPLGWIVKRQIEDFVWLRNILATVYPANYVPPNPPKRVMNSTKNEALSKQQSYLQRFLAAIVRNPLFRRCEYLVSFLSQDDEKAFANVKKESLKVKRPELLENFWTLDGNAICDPYIVEQENSKFDEYLNITEITKKKLKRQTDEIVAIFKDLSGRITEIARSFEVLENIQVQLPDIPGTKPLYGCLKESFFHWSAHTFDTANLIQSYCNLFFKYGYNELIPLKEMARERDTKLSNYLKSYQRLQQKKDKLWINGDIYKWGMKPEHANIDPGLLQTDKELAFPKMLYKESKEIEKQKDEAAHLNFQVKSEMRRILLDNQLIENLHFSDLGKSFTDHMSHMHLIWNELVAKLANIRSRCIPSRSHI
;
A
#
# COMPACT_ATOMS: atom_id res chain seq x y z
N MET A 1 51.21 -6.87 11.43
CA MET A 1 50.91 -6.27 12.76
C MET A 1 50.07 -4.99 12.63
N GLU A 2 50.20 -4.17 11.57
CA GLU A 2 49.35 -2.97 11.39
C GLU A 2 47.89 -3.28 11.00
N GLU A 3 47.61 -4.29 10.18
CA GLU A 3 46.22 -4.65 9.79
C GLU A 3 45.36 -5.03 10.99
N THR A 4 45.93 -5.76 11.96
CA THR A 4 45.23 -6.17 13.18
C THR A 4 44.83 -4.98 14.05
N SER A 5 45.54 -3.85 13.96
CA SER A 5 45.21 -2.64 14.71
C SER A 5 44.04 -1.85 14.11
N ILE A 6 43.89 -1.87 12.78
CA ILE A 6 42.82 -1.13 12.08
C ILE A 6 41.47 -1.82 12.30
N GLU A 7 41.43 -3.16 12.26
CA GLU A 7 40.20 -3.93 12.48
C GLU A 7 39.67 -3.77 13.91
N VAL A 8 40.55 -3.77 14.91
CA VAL A 8 40.19 -3.55 16.31
C VAL A 8 39.58 -2.15 16.50
N LEU A 9 40.19 -1.12 15.89
CA LEU A 9 39.65 0.25 15.95
C LEU A 9 38.30 0.37 15.24
N ARG A 10 38.14 -0.28 14.09
CA ARG A 10 36.87 -0.27 13.34
C ARG A 10 35.75 -0.97 14.10
N ALA A 11 36.04 -2.12 14.71
CA ALA A 11 35.08 -2.85 15.54
C ALA A 11 34.62 -2.02 16.74
N ALA A 12 35.54 -1.30 17.38
CA ALA A 12 35.20 -0.38 18.48
C ALA A 12 34.26 0.74 18.03
N LYS A 13 34.50 1.37 16.86
CA LYS A 13 33.61 2.40 16.29
C LYS A 13 32.22 1.86 15.96
N GLN A 14 32.13 0.67 15.36
CA GLN A 14 30.85 0.04 15.00
C GLN A 14 30.04 -0.36 16.24
N SER A 15 30.70 -0.88 17.27
CA SER A 15 30.06 -1.21 18.55
C SER A 15 29.47 0.05 19.19
N PHE A 16 30.26 1.13 19.23
CA PHE A 16 29.83 2.42 19.77
C PHE A 16 28.61 2.99 19.02
N LEU A 17 28.62 3.00 17.68
CA LEU A 17 27.49 3.51 16.90
C LEU A 17 26.22 2.66 17.06
N ARG A 18 26.35 1.33 17.22
CA ARG A 18 25.20 0.47 17.50
C ARG A 18 24.55 0.84 18.84
N GLU A 19 25.34 0.97 19.89
CA GLU A 19 24.86 1.32 21.23
C GLU A 19 24.23 2.72 21.25
N GLU A 20 24.91 3.71 20.65
CA GLU A 20 24.49 5.10 20.81
C GLU A 20 23.41 5.57 19.82
N ILE A 21 23.33 4.99 18.62
CA ILE A 21 22.35 5.39 17.60
C ILE A 21 21.23 4.34 17.49
N ILE A 22 21.58 3.07 17.28
CA ILE A 22 20.58 2.02 16.97
C ILE A 22 19.79 1.62 18.22
N GLU A 23 20.45 1.32 19.33
CA GLU A 23 19.76 0.85 20.55
C GLU A 23 18.96 1.96 21.24
N LYS A 24 19.31 3.22 21.00
CA LYS A 24 18.57 4.41 21.45
C LYS A 24 17.51 4.89 20.45
N ASP A 25 17.20 4.07 19.45
CA ASP A 25 16.13 4.27 18.46
C ASP A 25 16.25 5.56 17.62
N PHE A 26 17.48 6.02 17.39
CA PHE A 26 17.74 7.12 16.46
C PHE A 26 17.78 6.63 15.01
N SER A 27 17.31 7.47 14.09
CA SER A 27 17.33 7.19 12.64
C SER A 27 18.75 7.10 12.10
N THR A 28 19.13 5.92 11.60
CA THR A 28 20.47 5.69 11.01
C THR A 28 20.68 6.50 9.74
N ASP A 29 19.64 6.69 8.92
CA ASP A 29 19.71 7.44 7.67
C ASP A 29 19.98 8.93 7.94
N ASP A 30 19.30 9.48 8.96
CA ASP A 30 19.51 10.88 9.35
C ASP A 30 20.90 11.08 9.96
N PHE A 31 21.39 10.11 10.74
CA PHE A 31 22.76 10.15 11.26
C PHE A 31 23.81 10.05 10.15
N ILE A 32 23.60 9.18 9.14
CA ILE A 32 24.51 9.06 7.99
C ILE A 32 24.52 10.35 7.18
N LEU A 33 23.35 10.93 6.89
CA LEU A 33 23.24 12.23 6.21
C LEU A 33 23.93 13.34 7.01
N PHE A 34 23.78 13.34 8.34
CA PHE A 34 24.44 14.28 9.23
C PHE A 34 25.98 14.12 9.20
N CYS A 35 26.49 12.90 9.18
CA CYS A 35 27.93 12.62 9.05
C CYS A 35 28.48 13.06 7.68
N ASP A 36 27.73 12.82 6.60
CA ASP A 36 28.11 13.18 5.23
C ASP A 36 28.19 14.70 5.05
N GLN A 37 27.31 15.46 5.71
CA GLN A 37 27.36 16.93 5.75
C GLN A 37 28.57 17.48 6.50
N LYS A 38 29.15 16.71 7.42
CA LYS A 38 30.19 17.16 8.35
C LYS A 38 31.58 16.72 7.94
N LYS A 39 31.73 15.51 7.43
CA LYS A 39 33.03 14.97 6.99
C LYS A 39 32.86 13.92 5.89
N SER A 40 32.20 12.80 6.20
CA SER A 40 32.06 11.63 5.33
C SER A 40 31.09 10.63 5.96
N SER A 41 30.35 9.90 5.13
CA SER A 41 29.55 8.74 5.53
C SER A 41 30.38 7.47 5.81
N ASN A 42 31.68 7.47 5.49
CA ASN A 42 32.57 6.33 5.76
C ASN A 42 33.17 6.38 7.17
N ILE A 43 32.94 5.35 7.99
CA ILE A 43 33.34 5.25 9.40
C ILE A 43 34.86 5.29 9.62
N ASP A 44 35.66 4.93 8.61
CA ASP A 44 37.13 4.93 8.73
C ASP A 44 37.72 6.33 8.69
N ASP A 45 37.00 7.28 8.09
CA ASP A 45 37.42 8.68 8.01
C ASP A 45 37.29 9.40 9.36
N TRP A 46 36.71 8.74 10.36
CA TRP A 46 36.50 9.27 11.70
C TRP A 46 37.37 8.56 12.72
N THR A 47 37.98 9.28 13.65
CA THR A 47 38.50 8.65 14.88
C THR A 47 37.34 8.27 15.82
N LEU A 48 37.59 7.43 16.82
CA LEU A 48 36.55 7.06 17.78
C LEU A 48 36.09 8.28 18.59
N GLU A 49 37.02 9.18 18.89
CA GLU A 49 36.78 10.44 19.58
C GLU A 49 35.95 11.40 18.73
N GLU A 50 36.26 11.54 17.43
CA GLU A 50 35.45 12.34 16.52
C GLU A 50 34.02 11.77 16.39
N LEU A 51 33.87 10.43 16.36
CA LEU A 51 32.55 9.78 16.35
C LEU A 51 31.75 10.04 17.63
N LYS A 52 32.41 10.08 18.79
CA LYS A 52 31.73 10.40 20.06
C LYS A 52 31.19 11.83 20.05
N GLU A 53 31.98 12.78 19.56
CA GLU A 53 31.55 14.17 19.47
C GLU A 53 30.43 14.36 18.43
N ILE A 54 30.53 13.73 17.26
CA ILE A 54 29.48 13.89 16.23
C ILE A 54 28.14 13.25 16.64
N VAL A 55 28.19 12.11 17.34
CA VAL A 55 26.98 11.48 17.92
C VAL A 55 26.36 12.38 18.97
N LYS A 56 27.17 13.03 19.81
CA LYS A 56 26.68 13.99 20.81
C LYS A 56 26.04 15.21 20.15
N GLU A 57 26.67 15.76 19.11
CA GLU A 57 26.13 16.87 18.32
C GLU A 57 24.80 16.48 17.67
N PHE A 58 24.75 15.33 17.00
CA PHE A 58 23.55 14.80 16.35
C PHE A 58 22.37 14.67 17.33
N LYS A 59 22.61 14.12 18.53
CA LYS A 59 21.59 13.97 19.57
C LYS A 59 21.07 15.30 20.07
N SER A 60 21.94 16.31 20.20
CA SER A 60 21.53 17.65 20.60
C SER A 60 20.58 18.29 19.60
N VAL A 61 20.89 18.18 18.30
CA VAL A 61 20.03 18.68 17.21
C VAL A 61 18.67 17.98 17.22
N PHE A 62 18.64 16.65 17.40
CA PHE A 62 17.41 15.89 17.45
C PHE A 62 16.55 16.19 18.69
N HIS A 63 17.16 16.43 19.85
CA HIS A 63 16.43 16.82 21.06
C HIS A 63 15.80 18.21 20.91
N THR A 64 16.50 19.18 20.30
CA THR A 64 15.94 20.51 20.03
C THR A 64 14.72 20.43 19.11
N ILE A 65 14.78 19.63 18.05
CA ILE A 65 13.62 19.44 17.14
C ILE A 65 12.45 18.77 17.88
N ALA A 66 12.71 17.80 18.75
CA ALA A 66 11.67 17.12 19.53
C ALA A 66 11.01 18.04 20.56
N GLU A 67 11.77 18.94 21.20
CA GLU A 67 11.25 19.95 22.13
C GLU A 67 10.42 21.02 21.41
N GLU A 68 10.88 21.52 20.26
CA GLU A 68 10.12 22.46 19.41
C GLU A 68 8.79 21.84 18.94
N GLN A 69 8.80 20.57 18.54
CA GLN A 69 7.56 19.87 18.16
C GLN A 69 6.62 19.65 19.34
N LYS A 70 7.16 19.48 20.55
CA LYS A 70 6.36 19.33 21.77
C LYS A 70 5.69 20.64 22.18
N GLU A 71 6.40 21.78 22.10
CA GLU A 71 5.82 23.11 22.31
C GLU A 71 4.74 23.47 21.27
N ILE A 72 4.89 23.00 20.03
CA ILE A 72 3.85 23.15 19.00
C ILE A 72 2.61 22.32 19.34
N SER A 73 2.79 21.10 19.89
CA SER A 73 1.66 20.23 20.28
C SER A 73 0.96 20.66 21.58
N GLU A 74 1.67 21.30 22.50
CA GLU A 74 1.11 21.75 23.78
C GLU A 74 0.33 23.07 23.66
N ASN A 75 0.56 23.83 22.58
CA ASN A 75 -0.18 25.06 22.25
C ASN A 75 -1.40 24.84 21.33
N GLU A 76 -1.70 23.60 20.91
CA GLU A 76 -3.00 23.30 20.29
C GLU A 76 -4.12 23.34 21.37
N PRO A 77 -5.25 24.01 21.11
CA PRO A 77 -6.32 24.16 22.10
C PRO A 77 -6.91 22.80 22.47
N LYS A 78 -6.67 22.38 23.72
CA LYS A 78 -7.15 21.13 24.30
C LYS A 78 -8.69 21.12 24.32
N LEU A 79 -9.29 20.38 23.40
CA LEU A 79 -10.70 20.00 23.45
C LEU A 79 -10.88 18.99 24.60
N SER A 80 -11.64 19.37 25.61
CA SER A 80 -11.86 18.60 26.84
C SER A 80 -12.47 17.22 26.56
N LYS A 81 -11.81 16.17 27.07
CA LYS A 81 -12.34 14.81 27.14
C LYS A 81 -12.87 14.53 28.54
N GLU A 82 -14.17 14.75 28.72
CA GLU A 82 -15.00 13.98 29.64
C GLU A 82 -16.19 13.47 28.82
N GLY A 83 -16.33 12.15 28.71
CA GLY A 83 -17.39 11.53 27.92
C GLY A 83 -17.25 10.02 27.87
N SER A 84 -18.06 9.37 28.69
CA SER A 84 -18.29 7.93 28.83
C SER A 84 -18.35 7.15 27.51
N LEU A 85 -17.82 5.92 27.51
CA LEU A 85 -18.21 4.88 26.55
C LEU A 85 -19.67 4.53 26.84
N ASP A 86 -20.60 5.16 26.14
CA ASP A 86 -21.91 4.58 25.85
C ASP A 86 -22.49 5.28 24.62
N THR A 87 -22.83 4.49 23.61
CA THR A 87 -23.61 4.86 22.42
C THR A 87 -22.94 5.82 21.42
N ILE A 88 -22.25 5.25 20.42
CA ILE A 88 -22.13 5.90 19.10
C ILE A 88 -22.92 5.03 18.11
N GLU A 89 -24.21 5.36 17.99
CA GLU A 89 -24.93 5.16 16.74
C GLU A 89 -24.22 5.99 15.66
N SER A 90 -23.68 5.31 14.66
CA SER A 90 -23.11 5.94 13.49
C SER A 90 -24.24 6.44 12.59
N PRO A 91 -24.22 7.70 12.09
CA PRO A 91 -25.17 8.14 11.07
C PRO A 91 -24.68 7.65 9.70
N ILE A 92 -24.75 6.34 9.45
CA ILE A 92 -24.82 5.82 8.09
C ILE A 92 -26.31 5.61 7.80
N LYS A 93 -27.01 6.70 7.45
CA LYS A 93 -28.29 6.59 6.77
C LYS A 93 -28.02 6.04 5.37
N THR A 94 -28.06 4.72 5.27
CA THR A 94 -28.10 3.98 4.01
C THR A 94 -29.53 4.07 3.48
N GLU A 95 -29.83 5.08 2.67
CA GLU A 95 -30.99 5.03 1.76
C GLU A 95 -30.57 4.21 0.53
N LEU A 96 -30.92 2.92 0.56
CA LEU A 96 -30.88 2.04 -0.60
C LEU A 96 -32.23 1.31 -0.71
N LEU A 97 -33.04 1.82 -1.65
CA LEU A 97 -33.98 1.12 -2.51
C LEU A 97 -34.78 -0.06 -1.91
N THR A 98 -35.98 0.25 -1.41
CA THR A 98 -37.15 -0.61 -1.63
C THR A 98 -38.26 0.20 -2.28
N THR A 99 -38.54 -0.13 -3.54
CA THR A 99 -39.73 0.26 -4.28
C THR A 99 -40.99 -0.34 -3.64
N GLU A 100 -41.96 0.50 -3.27
CA GLU A 100 -43.40 0.32 -3.55
C GLU A 100 -44.18 1.58 -3.07
N PRO A 101 -45.34 1.88 -3.69
CA PRO A 101 -45.88 3.24 -3.77
C PRO A 101 -47.03 3.45 -2.79
N ASN A 102 -47.02 4.56 -2.03
CA ASN A 102 -48.17 5.47 -1.87
C ASN A 102 -47.99 6.48 -0.72
N LYS A 103 -48.44 7.70 -1.01
CA LYS A 103 -48.85 8.79 -0.11
C LYS A 103 -47.80 9.32 0.88
N ILE A 104 -47.36 10.56 0.63
CA ILE A 104 -47.39 11.72 1.54
C ILE A 104 -47.02 12.95 0.68
N ARG A 105 -47.98 13.83 0.39
CA ARG A 105 -48.25 15.08 1.10
C ARG A 105 -47.05 16.02 1.17
N SER A 106 -47.10 16.97 0.24
CA SER A 106 -46.44 18.28 0.22
C SER A 106 -46.20 18.90 1.60
N LEU A 107 -44.98 19.41 1.81
CA LEU A 107 -44.74 20.70 2.45
C LEU A 107 -43.37 21.23 1.98
N SER A 108 -43.48 22.26 1.16
CA SER A 108 -42.46 23.17 0.65
C SER A 108 -42.00 24.16 1.74
N ASP A 109 -40.71 24.50 1.74
CA ASP A 109 -40.11 25.84 1.99
C ASP A 109 -38.72 25.69 2.61
N SER A 110 -37.68 26.47 2.30
CA SER A 110 -37.30 27.30 1.15
C SER A 110 -35.85 27.71 1.39
N ARG A 111 -35.02 27.67 0.33
CA ARG A 111 -33.77 28.44 0.05
C ARG A 111 -32.83 27.58 -0.80
N GLU A 112 -33.18 27.45 -2.07
CA GLU A 112 -32.22 27.07 -3.11
C GLU A 112 -31.52 28.35 -3.57
N ASP A 113 -30.20 28.39 -3.35
CA ASP A 113 -29.30 29.31 -4.01
C ASP A 113 -29.40 29.10 -5.53
N ARG A 114 -29.79 30.15 -6.22
CA ARG A 114 -29.92 30.20 -7.68
C ARG A 114 -28.53 30.20 -8.32
N ASN A 115 -27.88 29.04 -8.37
CA ASN A 115 -26.87 28.81 -9.38
C ASN A 115 -27.61 28.32 -10.63
N PRO A 116 -27.60 29.05 -11.76
CA PRO A 116 -28.26 28.59 -12.96
C PRO A 116 -27.60 27.28 -13.40
N GLU A 117 -28.30 26.15 -13.20
CA GLU A 117 -27.96 24.87 -13.80
C GLU A 117 -27.98 25.05 -15.31
N ILE A 118 -26.81 25.37 -15.87
CA ILE A 118 -26.57 25.31 -17.28
C ILE A 118 -26.69 23.83 -17.65
N LYS A 119 -27.83 23.44 -18.22
CA LYS A 119 -28.03 22.16 -18.91
C LYS A 119 -27.15 22.10 -20.17
N GLN A 120 -25.84 22.14 -20.00
CA GLN A 120 -24.89 21.87 -21.05
C GLN A 120 -25.07 20.40 -21.46
N LYS A 121 -25.32 20.16 -22.75
CA LYS A 121 -25.26 18.80 -23.31
C LYS A 121 -23.93 18.16 -22.88
N PRO A 122 -23.94 16.91 -22.40
CA PRO A 122 -22.71 16.25 -22.00
C PRO A 122 -21.75 16.25 -23.18
N VAL A 123 -20.60 16.92 -23.00
CA VAL A 123 -19.52 16.90 -23.98
C VAL A 123 -19.07 15.45 -24.12
N SER A 124 -19.05 14.94 -25.35
CA SER A 124 -18.66 13.56 -25.62
C SER A 124 -17.19 13.33 -25.26
N LEU A 125 -16.87 12.12 -24.82
CA LEU A 125 -15.49 11.63 -24.75
C LEU A 125 -14.78 11.88 -26.09
N TYR A 126 -13.51 12.22 -26.05
CA TYR A 126 -12.67 12.39 -27.23
C TYR A 126 -11.32 11.70 -27.02
N THR A 127 -10.56 11.55 -28.10
CA THR A 127 -9.28 10.86 -28.09
C THR A 127 -8.16 11.75 -28.62
N ILE A 128 -6.98 11.60 -28.05
CA ILE A 128 -5.73 12.22 -28.52
C ILE A 128 -4.79 11.12 -28.95
N THR A 129 -4.16 11.30 -30.12
CA THR A 129 -3.17 10.34 -30.61
C THR A 129 -1.92 10.37 -29.74
N THR A 130 -1.50 9.19 -29.32
CA THR A 130 -0.35 8.96 -28.44
C THR A 130 0.55 7.85 -29.00
N TYR A 131 1.63 7.50 -28.30
CA TYR A 131 2.43 6.35 -28.70
C TYR A 131 1.73 5.03 -28.34
N LYS A 132 1.68 4.12 -29.31
CA LYS A 132 1.22 2.74 -29.10
C LYS A 132 2.35 1.91 -28.50
N ALA A 133 2.15 1.36 -27.31
CA ALA A 133 3.14 0.53 -26.64
C ALA A 133 3.41 -0.76 -27.46
N PRO A 134 4.68 -1.06 -27.80
CA PRO A 134 5.01 -2.24 -28.59
C PRO A 134 4.69 -3.52 -27.85
N ASP A 135 4.40 -4.59 -28.58
CA ASP A 135 4.25 -5.92 -27.98
C ASP A 135 5.59 -6.42 -27.43
N THR A 136 5.52 -7.17 -26.33
CA THR A 136 6.65 -7.85 -25.70
C THR A 136 6.31 -9.32 -25.50
N ALA A 137 7.31 -10.14 -25.13
CA ALA A 137 7.08 -11.52 -24.75
C ALA A 137 6.03 -11.68 -23.62
N LEU A 138 5.93 -10.69 -22.71
CA LEU A 138 4.93 -10.68 -21.62
C LEU A 138 3.53 -10.28 -22.12
N SER A 139 3.42 -9.29 -23.01
CA SER A 139 2.12 -8.82 -23.48
C SER A 139 1.44 -9.79 -24.44
N LEU A 140 2.21 -10.69 -25.04
CA LEU A 140 1.71 -11.75 -25.93
C LEU A 140 1.14 -12.96 -25.17
N GLN A 141 1.29 -13.04 -23.85
CA GLN A 141 0.69 -14.11 -23.06
C GLN A 141 -0.70 -13.72 -22.58
N ASP A 142 -1.68 -14.60 -22.73
CA ASP A 142 -3.04 -14.38 -22.20
C ASP A 142 -3.04 -14.35 -20.67
N PHE A 143 -2.29 -15.26 -20.06
CA PHE A 143 -2.14 -15.40 -18.63
C PHE A 143 -0.67 -15.43 -18.24
N VAL A 144 -0.29 -14.57 -17.29
CA VAL A 144 1.07 -14.52 -16.73
C VAL A 144 0.97 -14.77 -15.24
N GLU A 145 1.56 -15.87 -14.78
CA GLU A 145 1.71 -16.15 -13.36
C GLU A 145 3.12 -15.79 -12.91
N ILE A 146 3.21 -15.01 -11.85
CA ILE A 146 4.47 -14.72 -11.17
C ILE A 146 4.45 -15.42 -9.84
N LYS A 147 5.56 -16.08 -9.49
CA LYS A 147 5.81 -16.63 -8.17
C LYS A 147 7.09 -16.04 -7.58
N VAL A 148 6.97 -15.35 -6.46
CA VAL A 148 8.09 -14.90 -5.64
C VAL A 148 8.36 -15.99 -4.61
N GLU A 149 9.52 -16.63 -4.69
CA GLU A 149 9.91 -17.70 -3.80
C GLU A 149 10.50 -17.17 -2.48
N ASN A 150 10.74 -18.10 -1.55
CA ASN A 150 11.38 -17.79 -0.28
C ASN A 150 12.73 -17.07 -0.47
N ALA A 151 12.98 -16.09 0.39
CA ALA A 151 14.20 -15.30 0.34
C ALA A 151 15.46 -16.19 0.46
N LYS A 152 16.45 -15.93 -0.39
CA LYS A 152 17.78 -16.53 -0.34
C LYS A 152 18.75 -15.52 0.27
N ILE A 153 19.37 -15.93 1.39
CA ILE A 153 20.40 -15.16 2.08
C ILE A 153 21.76 -15.65 1.56
N SER A 154 22.46 -14.80 0.84
CA SER A 154 23.87 -15.03 0.50
C SER A 154 24.75 -14.33 1.52
N SER A 155 25.74 -15.05 2.04
CA SER A 155 26.77 -14.47 2.91
C SER A 155 27.38 -13.27 2.22
N GLY A 156 27.30 -12.12 2.88
CA GLY A 156 28.09 -10.98 2.45
C GLY A 156 29.58 -11.33 2.58
N GLY A 157 30.43 -10.68 1.78
CA GLY A 157 31.86 -10.67 2.06
C GLY A 157 32.13 -10.04 3.43
N MET A 158 33.39 -10.08 3.85
CA MET A 158 33.88 -9.65 5.17
C MET A 158 33.40 -8.23 5.61
N PHE A 159 32.96 -7.39 4.66
CA PHE A 159 32.50 -6.01 4.88
C PHE A 159 31.08 -5.71 4.38
N SER A 160 30.34 -6.69 3.84
CA SER A 160 28.97 -6.45 3.37
C SER A 160 27.96 -7.18 4.25
N SER A 161 26.85 -6.53 4.58
CA SER A 161 25.72 -7.20 5.20
C SER A 161 25.23 -8.34 4.31
N ALA A 162 24.61 -9.36 4.93
CA ALA A 162 24.05 -10.47 4.19
C ALA A 162 23.10 -9.94 3.11
N LYS A 163 23.33 -10.33 1.86
CA LYS A 163 22.48 -9.94 0.74
C LYS A 163 21.26 -10.84 0.72
N ILE A 164 20.08 -10.23 0.80
CA ILE A 164 18.80 -10.92 0.72
C ILE A 164 18.27 -10.76 -0.69
N SER A 165 17.98 -11.87 -1.36
CA SER A 165 17.40 -11.88 -2.70
C SER A 165 16.15 -12.75 -2.73
N PHE A 166 15.21 -12.39 -3.59
CA PHE A 166 13.96 -13.12 -3.82
C PHE A 166 14.03 -13.74 -5.21
N PRO A 167 14.03 -15.07 -5.33
CA PRO A 167 13.85 -15.73 -6.62
C PRO A 167 12.45 -15.42 -7.15
N ILE A 168 12.35 -15.10 -8.43
CA ILE A 168 11.10 -14.82 -9.13
C ILE A 168 11.01 -15.77 -10.30
N VAL A 169 9.91 -16.52 -10.38
CA VAL A 169 9.59 -17.41 -11.49
C VAL A 169 8.44 -16.79 -12.27
N THR A 170 8.58 -16.69 -13.60
CA THR A 170 7.56 -16.16 -14.50
C THR A 170 7.06 -17.26 -15.43
N GLN A 171 5.78 -17.62 -15.32
CA GLN A 171 5.13 -18.61 -16.17
C GLN A 171 4.16 -17.93 -17.16
N PRO A 172 4.00 -18.47 -18.38
CA PRO A 172 4.59 -19.71 -18.90
C PRO A 172 6.01 -19.56 -19.46
N LEU A 173 6.60 -18.37 -19.40
CA LEU A 173 7.86 -18.02 -20.08
C LEU A 173 9.11 -18.74 -19.52
N GLY A 174 9.01 -19.35 -18.34
CA GLY A 174 10.09 -20.10 -17.72
C GLY A 174 11.25 -19.24 -17.22
N TRP A 175 11.07 -17.92 -17.12
CA TRP A 175 12.11 -17.02 -16.63
C TRP A 175 12.30 -17.16 -15.13
N ILE A 176 13.56 -17.23 -14.70
CA ILE A 176 13.95 -17.35 -13.29
C ILE A 176 15.03 -16.31 -13.02
N VAL A 177 14.72 -15.34 -12.16
CA VAL A 177 15.65 -14.25 -11.81
C VAL A 177 15.72 -14.08 -10.30
N LYS A 178 16.77 -13.40 -9.82
CA LYS A 178 16.89 -13.03 -8.40
C LYS A 178 16.85 -11.51 -8.29
N ARG A 179 16.05 -10.98 -7.37
CA ARG A 179 15.90 -9.54 -7.14
C ARG A 179 16.02 -9.17 -5.68
N GLN A 180 16.62 -8.03 -5.41
CA GLN A 180 16.65 -7.42 -4.09
C GLN A 180 15.51 -6.41 -3.96
N ILE A 181 15.18 -6.00 -2.74
CA ILE A 181 14.07 -5.06 -2.46
C ILE A 181 14.26 -3.75 -3.24
N GLU A 182 15.50 -3.29 -3.33
CA GLU A 182 15.89 -2.07 -4.02
C GLU A 182 15.58 -2.16 -5.53
N ASP A 183 15.60 -3.36 -6.11
CA ASP A 183 15.20 -3.57 -7.51
C ASP A 183 13.69 -3.40 -7.69
N PHE A 184 12.86 -3.78 -6.71
CA PHE A 184 11.41 -3.57 -6.77
C PHE A 184 11.05 -2.09 -6.62
N VAL A 185 11.77 -1.36 -5.77
CA VAL A 185 11.63 0.10 -5.64
C VAL A 185 12.03 0.78 -6.95
N TRP A 186 13.14 0.36 -7.55
CA TRP A 186 13.54 0.81 -8.89
C TRP A 186 12.44 0.55 -9.92
N LEU A 187 11.91 -0.68 -9.99
CA LEU A 187 10.86 -1.05 -10.94
C LEU A 187 9.62 -0.17 -10.78
N ARG A 188 9.17 0.06 -9.53
CA ARG A 188 8.04 0.95 -9.26
C ARG A 188 8.28 2.35 -9.82
N ASN A 189 9.45 2.92 -9.53
CA ASN A 189 9.78 4.29 -9.90
C ASN A 189 9.89 4.47 -11.42
N ILE A 190 10.51 3.51 -12.13
CA ILE A 190 10.62 3.59 -13.58
C ILE A 190 9.24 3.41 -14.25
N LEU A 191 8.38 2.52 -13.75
CA LEU A 191 7.01 2.38 -14.26
C LEU A 191 6.19 3.66 -14.09
N ALA A 192 6.27 4.29 -12.91
CA ALA A 192 5.60 5.57 -12.65
C ALA A 192 6.14 6.73 -13.52
N THR A 193 7.40 6.63 -13.95
CA THR A 193 8.03 7.61 -14.85
C THR A 193 7.60 7.40 -16.30
N VAL A 194 7.62 6.17 -16.78
CA VAL A 194 7.33 5.80 -18.18
C VAL A 194 5.82 5.88 -18.49
N TYR A 195 4.99 5.50 -17.53
CA TYR A 195 3.53 5.44 -17.69
C TYR A 195 2.85 6.37 -16.67
N PRO A 196 2.96 7.69 -16.85
CA PRO A 196 2.23 8.62 -16.00
C PRO A 196 0.72 8.35 -16.07
N ALA A 197 -0.01 8.84 -15.07
CA ALA A 197 -1.44 8.62 -14.90
C ALA A 197 -1.87 7.15 -14.70
N ASN A 198 -0.99 6.16 -14.73
CA ASN A 198 -1.35 4.77 -14.48
C ASN A 198 -1.14 4.40 -13.02
N TYR A 199 -2.01 3.55 -12.47
CA TYR A 199 -1.84 3.07 -11.10
C TYR A 199 -0.62 2.18 -11.01
N VAL A 200 0.34 2.58 -10.16
CA VAL A 200 1.50 1.76 -9.80
C VAL A 200 1.34 1.34 -8.33
N PRO A 201 1.39 0.03 -8.01
CA PRO A 201 1.22 -0.46 -6.64
C PRO A 201 2.15 0.23 -5.63
N PRO A 202 1.78 0.25 -4.33
CA PRO A 202 2.57 0.89 -3.29
C PRO A 202 3.98 0.31 -3.19
N ASN A 203 4.92 1.13 -2.73
CA ASN A 203 6.27 0.68 -2.46
C ASN A 203 6.27 -0.52 -1.52
N PRO A 204 7.12 -1.53 -1.76
CA PRO A 204 7.37 -2.54 -0.75
C PRO A 204 7.78 -1.84 0.55
N PRO A 205 7.28 -2.31 1.71
CA PRO A 205 7.68 -1.73 2.99
C PRO A 205 9.21 -1.76 3.06
N LYS A 206 9.79 -0.61 3.42
CA LYS A 206 11.24 -0.49 3.63
C LYS A 206 11.70 -1.64 4.54
N ARG A 207 12.91 -2.17 4.26
CA ARG A 207 13.50 -3.33 4.93
C ARG A 207 13.07 -3.41 6.39
N VAL A 208 12.64 -4.60 6.82
CA VAL A 208 12.69 -4.93 8.25
C VAL A 208 14.20 -5.00 8.58
N MET A 209 14.80 -3.85 8.89
CA MET A 209 16.23 -3.71 9.13
C MET A 209 16.66 -4.83 10.08
N ASN A 210 17.60 -5.66 9.63
CA ASN A 210 18.32 -6.65 10.42
C ASN A 210 17.56 -7.90 10.88
N SER A 211 16.31 -8.13 10.46
CA SER A 211 15.61 -9.37 10.79
C SER A 211 15.87 -10.45 9.74
N THR A 212 16.89 -11.29 9.95
CA THR A 212 17.02 -12.60 9.27
C THR A 212 15.96 -13.61 9.72
N LYS A 213 15.02 -13.20 10.60
CA LYS A 213 13.92 -14.06 11.04
C LYS A 213 13.03 -14.40 9.85
N ASN A 214 12.85 -15.70 9.63
CA ASN A 214 12.06 -16.25 8.53
C ASN A 214 10.66 -15.63 8.40
N GLU A 215 10.02 -15.26 9.51
CA GLU A 215 8.69 -14.64 9.51
C GLU A 215 8.67 -13.26 8.82
N ALA A 216 9.68 -12.42 9.06
CA ALA A 216 9.77 -11.10 8.44
C ALA A 216 9.99 -11.22 6.92
N LEU A 217 10.85 -12.17 6.51
CA LEU A 217 11.13 -12.45 5.10
C LEU A 217 9.92 -13.03 4.38
N SER A 218 9.13 -13.89 5.04
CA SER A 218 7.88 -14.43 4.48
C SER A 218 6.83 -13.32 4.29
N LYS A 219 6.67 -12.42 5.26
CA LYS A 219 5.77 -11.25 5.12
C LYS A 219 6.21 -10.36 3.96
N GLN A 220 7.52 -10.17 3.79
CA GLN A 220 8.06 -9.39 2.68
C GLN A 220 7.84 -10.08 1.34
N GLN A 221 8.12 -11.37 1.22
CA GLN A 221 7.85 -12.17 0.02
C GLN A 221 6.38 -12.04 -0.40
N SER A 222 5.45 -12.23 0.53
CA SER A 222 4.01 -12.11 0.26
C SER A 222 3.61 -10.70 -0.21
N TYR A 223 4.27 -9.66 0.31
CA TYR A 223 4.08 -8.29 -0.18
C TYR A 223 4.57 -8.14 -1.63
N LEU A 224 5.79 -8.62 -1.92
CA LEU A 224 6.40 -8.57 -3.25
C LEU A 224 5.62 -9.38 -4.28
N GLN A 225 5.07 -10.53 -3.87
CA GLN A 225 4.15 -11.35 -4.66
C GLN A 225 2.92 -10.55 -5.10
N ARG A 226 2.26 -9.86 -4.16
CA ARG A 226 1.07 -9.04 -4.47
C ARG A 226 1.42 -7.84 -5.34
N PHE A 227 2.57 -7.20 -5.09
CA PHE A 227 3.09 -6.09 -5.89
C PHE A 227 3.30 -6.50 -7.36
N LEU A 228 4.03 -7.61 -7.62
CA LEU A 228 4.27 -8.07 -8.99
C LEU A 228 2.99 -8.57 -9.66
N ALA A 229 2.14 -9.29 -8.93
CA ALA A 229 0.85 -9.74 -9.46
C ALA A 229 -0.03 -8.56 -9.91
N ALA A 230 -0.01 -7.44 -9.18
CA ALA A 230 -0.72 -6.23 -9.56
C ALA A 230 -0.09 -5.55 -10.80
N ILE A 231 1.24 -5.55 -10.92
CA ILE A 231 1.93 -5.01 -12.10
C ILE A 231 1.58 -5.81 -13.36
N VAL A 232 1.69 -7.15 -13.34
CA VAL A 232 1.45 -7.96 -14.55
C VAL A 232 -0.01 -8.02 -14.97
N ARG A 233 -0.95 -7.80 -14.04
CA ARG A 233 -2.37 -7.64 -14.39
C ARG A 233 -2.62 -6.40 -15.24
N ASN A 234 -1.78 -5.37 -15.14
CA ASN A 234 -1.90 -4.21 -16.02
C ASN A 234 -1.35 -4.54 -17.43
N PRO A 235 -2.19 -4.56 -18.47
CA PRO A 235 -1.77 -4.91 -19.83
C PRO A 235 -0.75 -3.93 -20.42
N LEU A 236 -0.76 -2.67 -20.00
CA LEU A 236 0.18 -1.67 -20.46
C LEU A 236 1.57 -1.90 -19.85
N PHE A 237 1.66 -2.26 -18.56
CA PHE A 237 2.94 -2.57 -17.93
C PHE A 237 3.60 -3.82 -18.49
N ARG A 238 2.81 -4.82 -18.95
CA ARG A 238 3.35 -5.98 -19.66
C ARG A 238 4.12 -5.60 -20.93
N ARG A 239 3.83 -4.45 -21.53
CA ARG A 239 4.52 -3.92 -22.71
C ARG A 239 5.80 -3.13 -22.38
N CYS A 240 6.15 -3.02 -21.10
CA CYS A 240 7.32 -2.27 -20.64
C CYS A 240 8.61 -3.11 -20.75
N GLU A 241 9.60 -2.60 -21.47
CA GLU A 241 10.93 -3.23 -21.57
C GLU A 241 11.64 -3.37 -20.21
N TYR A 242 11.42 -2.44 -19.28
CA TYR A 242 12.01 -2.49 -17.94
C TYR A 242 11.38 -3.62 -17.11
N LEU A 243 10.08 -3.88 -17.26
CA LEU A 243 9.44 -5.02 -16.61
C LEU A 243 9.92 -6.34 -17.21
N VAL A 244 10.02 -6.42 -18.54
CA VAL A 244 10.57 -7.61 -19.23
C VAL A 244 11.98 -7.89 -18.73
N SER A 245 12.86 -6.88 -18.71
CA SER A 245 14.23 -7.03 -18.20
C SER A 245 14.26 -7.40 -16.72
N PHE A 246 13.37 -6.80 -15.91
CA PHE A 246 13.22 -7.14 -14.50
C PHE A 246 12.84 -8.61 -14.29
N LEU A 247 12.04 -9.23 -15.16
CA LEU A 247 11.58 -10.61 -15.02
C LEU A 247 12.44 -11.64 -15.76
N SER A 248 13.22 -11.24 -16.77
CA SER A 248 13.97 -12.15 -17.65
C SER A 248 15.49 -12.08 -17.53
N GLN A 249 16.06 -10.94 -17.12
CA GLN A 249 17.52 -10.76 -17.10
C GLN A 249 18.14 -11.35 -15.83
N ASP A 250 18.77 -12.51 -15.92
CA ASP A 250 19.40 -13.20 -14.78
C ASP A 250 20.85 -12.74 -14.53
N ASP A 251 21.54 -12.21 -15.54
CA ASP A 251 22.88 -11.62 -15.40
C ASP A 251 22.84 -10.27 -14.65
N GLU A 252 23.52 -10.21 -13.50
CA GLU A 252 23.52 -9.05 -12.60
C GLU A 252 24.12 -7.80 -13.26
N LYS A 253 25.15 -7.95 -14.11
CA LYS A 253 25.80 -6.82 -14.79
C LYS A 253 24.91 -6.25 -15.89
N ALA A 254 24.30 -7.11 -16.70
CA ALA A 254 23.35 -6.71 -17.72
C ALA A 254 22.14 -6.02 -17.10
N PHE A 255 21.59 -6.54 -16.00
CA PHE A 255 20.48 -5.90 -15.30
C PHE A 255 20.89 -4.56 -14.67
N ALA A 256 22.10 -4.45 -14.10
CA ALA A 256 22.62 -3.17 -13.61
C ALA A 256 22.75 -2.12 -14.72
N ASN A 257 23.14 -2.53 -15.94
CA ASN A 257 23.17 -1.63 -17.10
C ASN A 257 21.76 -1.16 -17.49
N VAL A 258 20.75 -2.03 -17.45
CA VAL A 258 19.35 -1.62 -17.66
C VAL A 258 18.92 -0.54 -16.65
N LYS A 259 19.25 -0.73 -15.36
CA LYS A 259 18.96 0.29 -14.33
C LYS A 259 19.69 1.60 -14.58
N LYS A 260 20.92 1.56 -15.09
CA LYS A 260 21.70 2.75 -15.43
C LYS A 260 21.10 3.50 -16.61
N GLU A 261 20.70 2.79 -17.65
CA GLU A 261 20.06 3.39 -18.83
C GLU A 261 18.68 3.99 -18.49
N SER A 262 17.94 3.38 -17.56
CA SER A 262 16.66 3.91 -17.10
C SER A 262 16.77 5.28 -16.42
N LEU A 263 17.95 5.68 -15.92
CA LEU A 263 18.17 7.02 -15.34
C LEU A 263 18.08 8.14 -16.38
N LYS A 264 18.22 7.81 -17.67
CA LYS A 264 18.10 8.77 -18.78
C LYS A 264 16.63 8.97 -19.18
N VAL A 265 15.74 8.08 -18.76
CA VAL A 265 14.32 8.15 -19.07
C VAL A 265 13.70 9.28 -18.29
N LYS A 266 13.02 10.17 -19.02
CA LYS A 266 12.27 11.28 -18.44
C LYS A 266 10.79 10.99 -18.50
N ARG A 267 10.06 11.49 -17.51
CA ARG A 267 8.60 11.51 -17.54
C ARG A 267 8.16 12.36 -18.74
N PRO A 268 7.26 11.86 -19.62
CA PRO A 268 6.79 12.64 -20.75
C PRO A 268 5.98 13.85 -20.26
N GLU A 269 6.29 15.03 -20.80
CA GLU A 269 5.66 16.30 -20.42
C GLU A 269 4.34 16.56 -21.16
N LEU A 270 4.19 15.96 -22.34
CA LEU A 270 3.05 16.15 -23.24
C LEU A 270 2.26 14.85 -23.36
N LEU A 271 0.93 14.96 -23.39
CA LEU A 271 0.02 13.83 -23.46
C LEU A 271 0.21 13.00 -24.74
N GLU A 272 0.50 13.66 -25.86
CA GLU A 272 0.80 13.02 -27.15
C GLU A 272 2.02 12.08 -27.08
N ASN A 273 2.87 12.28 -26.07
CA ASN A 273 4.04 11.42 -25.82
C ASN A 273 3.77 10.30 -24.82
N PHE A 274 2.53 10.12 -24.35
CA PHE A 274 2.20 9.03 -23.43
C PHE A 274 2.15 7.70 -24.18
N TRP A 275 2.38 6.61 -23.45
CA TRP A 275 2.20 5.27 -23.98
C TRP A 275 0.80 4.75 -23.64
N THR A 276 0.08 4.26 -24.65
CA THR A 276 -1.22 3.59 -24.49
C THR A 276 -1.24 2.27 -25.25
N LEU A 277 -2.27 1.45 -25.04
CA LEU A 277 -2.36 0.11 -25.67
C LEU A 277 -2.57 0.19 -27.19
N ASP A 278 -3.35 1.17 -27.64
CA ASP A 278 -3.82 1.32 -29.01
C ASP A 278 -3.26 2.56 -29.72
N GLY A 279 -2.51 3.40 -29.01
CA GLY A 279 -2.01 4.68 -29.53
C GLY A 279 -3.03 5.82 -29.41
N ASN A 280 -4.08 5.68 -28.58
CA ASN A 280 -5.01 6.75 -28.27
C ASN A 280 -5.18 6.94 -26.76
N ALA A 281 -5.06 8.17 -26.28
CA ALA A 281 -5.47 8.55 -24.93
C ALA A 281 -6.93 9.01 -24.96
N ILE A 282 -7.76 8.43 -24.10
CA ILE A 282 -9.15 8.85 -23.93
C ILE A 282 -9.18 10.03 -22.95
N CYS A 283 -9.93 11.06 -23.30
CA CYS A 283 -10.10 12.28 -22.53
C CYS A 283 -11.58 12.45 -22.14
N ASP A 284 -11.83 12.58 -20.84
CA ASP A 284 -13.14 12.90 -20.28
C ASP A 284 -13.12 14.35 -19.74
N PRO A 285 -13.64 15.32 -20.49
CA PRO A 285 -13.70 16.71 -20.03
C PRO A 285 -14.79 16.94 -18.98
N TYR A 286 -15.65 15.95 -18.73
CA TYR A 286 -16.79 16.09 -17.84
C TYR A 286 -16.41 15.68 -16.41
N ILE A 287 -16.46 16.68 -15.53
CA ILE A 287 -16.06 16.53 -14.13
C ILE A 287 -17.27 16.79 -13.26
N VAL A 288 -17.78 15.73 -12.65
CA VAL A 288 -18.86 15.81 -11.69
C VAL A 288 -18.23 15.88 -10.31
N GLU A 289 -18.19 17.08 -9.74
CA GLU A 289 -17.59 17.33 -8.43
C GLU A 289 -18.19 16.43 -7.34
N GLN A 290 -19.50 16.16 -7.42
CA GLN A 290 -20.17 15.23 -6.51
C GLN A 290 -19.67 13.78 -6.63
N GLU A 291 -19.35 13.30 -7.84
CA GLU A 291 -18.79 11.94 -8.02
C GLU A 291 -17.36 11.85 -7.48
N ASN A 292 -16.55 12.89 -7.71
CA ASN A 292 -15.19 12.95 -7.19
C ASN A 292 -15.17 13.00 -5.65
N SER A 293 -16.07 13.78 -5.04
CA SER A 293 -16.21 13.84 -3.58
C SER A 293 -16.59 12.48 -2.98
N LYS A 294 -17.58 11.78 -3.58
CA LYS A 294 -17.94 10.41 -3.19
C LYS A 294 -16.76 9.44 -3.31
N PHE A 295 -15.92 9.62 -4.31
CA PHE A 295 -14.73 8.80 -4.48
C PHE A 295 -13.71 9.04 -3.37
N ASP A 296 -13.39 10.29 -3.07
CA ASP A 296 -12.43 10.63 -2.02
C ASP A 296 -12.93 10.16 -0.66
N GLU A 297 -14.23 10.35 -0.38
CA GLU A 297 -14.91 9.80 0.80
C GLU A 297 -14.75 8.29 0.87
N TYR A 298 -15.05 7.56 -0.21
CA TYR A 298 -14.90 6.10 -0.26
C TYR A 298 -13.46 5.67 0.05
N LEU A 299 -12.45 6.30 -0.56
CA LEU A 299 -11.05 5.97 -0.28
C LEU A 299 -10.65 6.25 1.17
N ASN A 300 -11.12 7.35 1.74
CA ASN A 300 -10.84 7.72 3.13
C ASN A 300 -11.49 6.75 4.12
N ILE A 301 -12.78 6.46 3.95
CA ILE A 301 -13.51 5.51 4.79
C ILE A 301 -12.90 4.11 4.67
N THR A 302 -12.56 3.67 3.46
CA THR A 302 -11.94 2.36 3.24
C THR A 302 -10.58 2.26 3.92
N GLU A 303 -9.74 3.30 3.84
CA GLU A 303 -8.43 3.31 4.51
C GLU A 303 -8.57 3.21 6.03
N ILE A 304 -9.43 4.05 6.62
CA ILE A 304 -9.70 4.07 8.06
C ILE A 304 -10.24 2.71 8.52
N THR A 305 -11.20 2.16 7.78
CA THR A 305 -11.82 0.88 8.10
C THR A 305 -10.82 -0.27 8.02
N LYS A 306 -9.99 -0.34 6.97
CA LYS A 306 -8.94 -1.37 6.85
C LYS A 306 -7.88 -1.25 7.95
N LYS A 307 -7.50 -0.03 8.36
CA LYS A 307 -6.62 0.19 9.52
C LYS A 307 -7.27 -0.28 10.82
N LYS A 308 -8.56 0.00 11.03
CA LYS A 308 -9.33 -0.45 12.20
C LYS A 308 -9.41 -1.98 12.24
N LEU A 309 -9.78 -2.62 11.12
CA LEU A 309 -9.83 -4.09 10.99
C LEU A 309 -8.48 -4.74 11.33
N LYS A 310 -7.37 -4.14 10.88
CA LYS A 310 -6.03 -4.62 11.21
C LYS A 310 -5.76 -4.57 12.72
N ARG A 311 -6.09 -3.48 13.39
CA ARG A 311 -5.91 -3.33 14.87
C ARG A 311 -6.76 -4.34 15.64
N GLN A 312 -8.05 -4.46 15.28
CA GLN A 312 -8.94 -5.43 15.91
C GLN A 312 -8.48 -6.87 15.69
N THR A 313 -7.89 -7.17 14.52
CA THR A 313 -7.25 -8.47 14.27
C THR A 313 -6.06 -8.70 15.20
N ASP A 314 -5.18 -7.71 15.39
CA ASP A 314 -4.03 -7.84 16.31
C ASP A 314 -4.50 -8.09 17.76
N GLU A 315 -5.56 -7.42 18.19
CA GLU A 315 -6.19 -7.63 19.51
C GLU A 315 -6.73 -9.06 19.65
N ILE A 316 -7.48 -9.55 18.65
CA ILE A 316 -7.98 -10.93 18.62
C ILE A 316 -6.81 -11.94 18.71
N VAL A 317 -5.74 -11.73 17.94
CA VAL A 317 -4.55 -12.59 17.97
C VAL A 317 -3.92 -12.59 19.37
N ALA A 318 -3.83 -11.45 20.03
CA ALA A 318 -3.30 -11.35 21.39
C ALA A 318 -4.19 -12.13 22.40
N ILE A 319 -5.52 -11.99 22.31
CA ILE A 319 -6.47 -12.71 23.15
C ILE A 319 -6.34 -14.22 22.98
N PHE A 320 -6.25 -14.73 21.74
CA PHE A 320 -6.08 -16.17 21.51
C PHE A 320 -4.74 -16.69 22.07
N LYS A 321 -3.67 -15.91 22.00
CA LYS A 321 -2.38 -16.28 22.59
C LYS A 321 -2.43 -16.31 24.13
N ASP A 322 -3.09 -15.34 24.76
CA ASP A 322 -3.32 -15.35 26.22
C ASP A 322 -4.18 -16.54 26.65
N LEU A 323 -5.29 -16.78 25.94
CA LEU A 323 -6.17 -17.93 26.19
C LEU A 323 -5.42 -19.26 26.07
N SER A 324 -4.59 -19.41 25.04
CA SER A 324 -3.72 -20.58 24.90
C SER A 324 -2.84 -20.77 26.13
N GLY A 325 -2.20 -19.70 26.62
CA GLY A 325 -1.41 -19.72 27.84
C GLY A 325 -2.19 -20.22 29.07
N ARG A 326 -3.39 -19.70 29.28
CA ARG A 326 -4.28 -20.12 30.39
C ARG A 326 -4.70 -21.58 30.28
N ILE A 327 -5.01 -22.07 29.08
CA ILE A 327 -5.35 -23.49 28.85
C ILE A 327 -4.14 -24.38 29.17
N THR A 328 -2.92 -23.95 28.86
CA THR A 328 -1.68 -24.65 29.26
C THR A 328 -1.54 -24.73 30.79
N GLU A 329 -1.91 -23.68 31.54
CA GLU A 329 -1.88 -23.71 33.02
C GLU A 329 -2.89 -24.72 33.60
N ILE A 330 -4.07 -24.85 32.98
CA ILE A 330 -5.04 -25.90 33.32
C ILE A 330 -4.44 -27.29 33.07
N ALA A 331 -3.79 -27.50 31.92
CA ALA A 331 -3.13 -28.77 31.61
C ALA A 331 -2.07 -29.13 32.68
N ARG A 332 -1.24 -28.16 33.08
CA ARG A 332 -0.24 -28.35 34.15
C ARG A 332 -0.87 -28.65 35.51
N SER A 333 -2.04 -28.08 35.80
CA SER A 333 -2.77 -28.40 37.03
C SER A 333 -3.21 -29.88 37.04
N PHE A 334 -3.67 -30.41 35.91
CA PHE A 334 -3.95 -31.85 35.78
C PHE A 334 -2.70 -32.71 35.86
N GLU A 335 -1.56 -32.25 35.33
CA GLU A 335 -0.27 -32.93 35.51
C GLU A 335 0.13 -33.05 36.98
N VAL A 336 -0.06 -31.99 37.77
CA VAL A 336 0.16 -32.04 39.21
C VAL A 336 -0.75 -33.06 39.88
N LEU A 337 -2.05 -33.08 39.54
CA LEU A 337 -3.01 -34.07 40.07
C LEU A 337 -2.63 -35.51 39.68
N GLU A 338 -2.21 -35.74 38.44
CA GLU A 338 -1.72 -37.03 37.95
C GLU A 338 -0.51 -37.52 38.76
N ASN A 339 0.43 -36.61 39.04
CA ASN A 339 1.64 -36.92 39.81
C ASN A 339 1.34 -37.23 41.28
N ILE A 340 0.43 -36.48 41.92
CA ILE A 340 0.00 -36.74 43.30
C ILE A 340 -0.71 -38.10 43.40
N GLN A 341 -1.49 -38.49 42.39
CA GLN A 341 -2.22 -39.76 42.40
C GLN A 341 -1.32 -41.00 42.54
N VAL A 342 -0.02 -40.88 42.23
CA VAL A 342 0.97 -41.96 42.47
C VAL A 342 1.03 -42.36 43.96
N GLN A 343 0.63 -41.47 44.87
CA GLN A 343 0.59 -41.73 46.32
C GLN A 343 -0.59 -42.61 46.75
N LEU A 344 -1.61 -42.80 45.89
CA LEU A 344 -2.81 -43.59 46.15
C LEU A 344 -2.98 -44.70 45.09
N PRO A 345 -2.11 -45.73 45.09
CA PRO A 345 -2.10 -46.76 44.06
C PRO A 345 -3.37 -47.61 44.03
N ASP A 346 -4.10 -47.70 45.15
CA ASP A 346 -5.32 -48.51 45.27
C ASP A 346 -6.52 -47.97 44.46
N ILE A 347 -6.39 -46.77 43.88
CA ILE A 347 -7.42 -46.17 43.00
C ILE A 347 -6.84 -46.02 41.58
N PRO A 348 -6.73 -47.12 40.81
CA PRO A 348 -5.97 -47.15 39.55
C PRO A 348 -6.61 -46.31 38.42
N GLY A 349 -7.88 -45.91 38.54
CA GLY A 349 -8.61 -45.14 37.53
C GLY A 349 -8.30 -43.66 37.48
N THR A 350 -7.82 -43.08 38.58
CA THR A 350 -7.71 -41.62 38.71
C THR A 350 -6.47 -41.07 38.00
N LYS A 351 -5.35 -41.80 38.01
CA LYS A 351 -4.14 -41.39 37.30
C LYS A 351 -4.35 -41.28 35.77
N PRO A 352 -4.86 -42.32 35.08
CA PRO A 352 -5.12 -42.23 33.65
C PRO A 352 -6.20 -41.19 33.29
N LEU A 353 -7.15 -40.91 34.20
CA LEU A 353 -8.11 -39.82 34.05
C LEU A 353 -7.43 -38.45 34.00
N TYR A 354 -6.57 -38.15 34.97
CA TYR A 354 -5.84 -36.88 34.97
C TYR A 354 -4.84 -36.80 33.82
N GLY A 355 -4.17 -37.90 33.48
CA GLY A 355 -3.27 -37.99 32.33
C GLY A 355 -3.97 -37.67 31.00
N CYS A 356 -5.15 -38.25 30.75
CA CYS A 356 -5.87 -37.94 29.51
C CYS A 356 -6.41 -36.50 29.47
N LEU A 357 -6.84 -35.95 30.62
CA LEU A 357 -7.26 -34.55 30.69
C LEU A 357 -6.08 -33.61 30.42
N LYS A 358 -4.93 -33.83 31.07
CA LYS A 358 -3.68 -33.09 30.83
C LYS A 358 -3.34 -33.05 29.33
N GLU A 359 -3.28 -34.21 28.68
CA GLU A 359 -2.99 -34.31 27.23
C GLU A 359 -3.97 -33.51 26.38
N SER A 360 -5.28 -33.68 26.61
CA SER A 360 -6.30 -32.97 25.84
C SER A 360 -6.25 -31.46 26.03
N PHE A 361 -5.98 -30.97 27.24
CA PHE A 361 -5.80 -29.53 27.48
C PHE A 361 -4.52 -28.98 26.84
N PHE A 362 -3.42 -29.74 26.79
CA PHE A 362 -2.24 -29.33 26.02
C PHE A 362 -2.54 -29.23 24.52
N HIS A 363 -3.24 -30.23 23.96
CA HIS A 363 -3.65 -30.19 22.55
C HIS A 363 -4.61 -29.02 22.26
N TRP A 364 -5.57 -28.74 23.15
CA TRP A 364 -6.44 -27.58 23.02
C TRP A 364 -5.66 -26.26 23.06
N SER A 365 -4.69 -26.13 23.98
CA SER A 365 -3.85 -24.95 24.08
C SER A 365 -3.05 -24.71 22.78
N ALA A 366 -2.46 -25.77 22.22
CA ALA A 366 -1.75 -25.70 20.94
C ALA A 366 -2.69 -25.29 19.79
N HIS A 367 -3.87 -25.91 19.68
CA HIS A 367 -4.88 -25.55 18.68
C HIS A 367 -5.31 -24.08 18.77
N THR A 368 -5.46 -23.56 19.99
CA THR A 368 -5.81 -22.16 20.25
C THR A 368 -4.69 -21.22 19.81
N PHE A 369 -3.43 -21.58 20.05
CA PHE A 369 -2.27 -20.82 19.58
C PHE A 369 -2.18 -20.81 18.05
N ASP A 370 -2.39 -21.96 17.41
CA ASP A 370 -2.39 -22.09 15.95
C ASP A 370 -3.54 -21.31 15.31
N THR A 371 -4.69 -21.23 15.99
CA THR A 371 -5.79 -20.33 15.58
C THR A 371 -5.32 -18.88 15.53
N ALA A 372 -4.58 -18.43 16.54
CA ALA A 372 -4.01 -17.08 16.56
C ALA A 372 -3.04 -16.86 15.39
N ASN A 373 -2.18 -17.84 15.11
CA ASN A 373 -1.22 -17.77 14.00
C ASN A 373 -1.91 -17.78 12.63
N LEU A 374 -2.99 -18.55 12.48
CA LEU A 374 -3.80 -18.58 11.25
C LEU A 374 -4.40 -17.20 10.98
N ILE A 375 -5.10 -16.62 11.96
CA ILE A 375 -5.65 -15.27 11.88
C ILE A 375 -4.54 -14.26 11.56
N GLN A 376 -3.43 -14.33 12.29
CA GLN A 376 -2.30 -13.45 12.10
C GLN A 376 -1.74 -13.55 10.67
N SER A 377 -1.58 -14.74 10.12
CA SER A 377 -0.99 -14.95 8.80
C SER A 377 -1.86 -14.42 7.66
N TYR A 378 -3.18 -14.63 7.73
CA TYR A 378 -4.11 -14.16 6.70
C TYR A 378 -4.38 -12.67 6.82
N CYS A 379 -4.77 -12.18 8.00
CA CYS A 379 -5.32 -10.84 8.13
C CYS A 379 -4.25 -9.74 8.18
N ASN A 380 -3.11 -9.96 8.83
CA ASN A 380 -2.20 -8.84 9.15
C ASN A 380 -1.57 -8.19 7.92
N LEU A 381 -1.00 -9.01 7.05
CA LEU A 381 -0.39 -8.49 5.82
C LEU A 381 -1.47 -8.04 4.83
N PHE A 382 -2.60 -8.75 4.79
CA PHE A 382 -3.69 -8.47 3.87
C PHE A 382 -4.27 -7.07 4.08
N PHE A 383 -4.66 -6.73 5.31
CA PHE A 383 -5.16 -5.38 5.61
C PHE A 383 -4.07 -4.33 5.51
N LYS A 384 -2.83 -4.64 5.93
CA LYS A 384 -1.69 -3.72 5.79
C LYS A 384 -1.42 -3.32 4.35
N TYR A 385 -1.38 -4.29 3.44
CA TYR A 385 -1.28 -4.00 2.02
C TYR A 385 -2.52 -3.25 1.54
N GLY A 386 -3.72 -3.71 1.92
CA GLY A 386 -4.99 -3.16 1.44
C GLY A 386 -5.19 -1.67 1.71
N TYR A 387 -4.73 -1.12 2.85
CA TYR A 387 -4.78 0.33 3.05
C TYR A 387 -3.61 1.08 2.39
N ASN A 388 -2.44 0.44 2.23
CA ASN A 388 -1.33 1.03 1.48
C ASN A 388 -1.63 1.14 -0.02
N GLU A 389 -2.46 0.22 -0.54
CA GLU A 389 -2.91 0.19 -1.94
C GLU A 389 -3.72 1.43 -2.34
N LEU A 390 -4.30 2.13 -1.36
CA LEU A 390 -5.08 3.34 -1.55
C LEU A 390 -4.21 4.59 -1.71
N ILE A 391 -2.95 4.56 -1.26
CA ILE A 391 -2.05 5.72 -1.33
C ILE A 391 -1.83 6.16 -2.78
N PRO A 392 -1.45 5.28 -3.73
CA PRO A 392 -1.26 5.70 -5.11
C PRO A 392 -2.56 6.16 -5.78
N LEU A 393 -3.73 5.61 -5.41
CA LEU A 393 -5.03 6.09 -5.92
C LEU A 393 -5.31 7.53 -5.47
N LYS A 394 -5.02 7.85 -4.21
CA LYS A 394 -5.14 9.23 -3.69
C LYS A 394 -4.15 10.17 -4.36
N GLU A 395 -2.92 9.72 -4.63
CA GLU A 395 -1.92 10.51 -5.36
C GLU A 395 -2.41 10.84 -6.78
N MET A 396 -2.98 9.87 -7.50
CA MET A 396 -3.56 10.09 -8.82
C MET A 396 -4.74 11.07 -8.79
N ALA A 397 -5.63 10.96 -7.80
CA ALA A 397 -6.75 11.87 -7.61
C ALA A 397 -6.26 13.31 -7.37
N ARG A 398 -5.29 13.50 -6.48
CA ARG A 398 -4.67 14.81 -6.21
C ARG A 398 -3.98 15.39 -7.42
N GLU A 399 -3.30 14.56 -8.22
CA GLU A 399 -2.66 14.98 -9.46
C GLU A 399 -3.70 15.50 -10.47
N ARG A 400 -4.78 14.74 -10.68
CA ARG A 400 -5.93 15.17 -11.50
C ARG A 400 -6.47 16.52 -11.03
N ASP A 401 -6.74 16.67 -9.73
CA ASP A 401 -7.34 17.90 -9.19
C ASP A 401 -6.41 19.11 -9.31
N THR A 402 -5.11 18.89 -9.10
CA THR A 402 -4.08 19.91 -9.30
C THR A 402 -4.04 20.37 -10.75
N LYS A 403 -4.01 19.44 -11.70
CA LYS A 403 -3.97 19.74 -13.15
C LYS A 403 -5.24 20.42 -13.63
N LEU A 404 -6.40 19.97 -13.15
CA LEU A 404 -7.68 20.62 -13.41
C LEU A 404 -7.72 22.05 -12.87
N SER A 405 -7.33 22.26 -11.61
CA SER A 405 -7.30 23.59 -11.00
C SER A 405 -6.40 24.55 -11.78
N ASN A 406 -5.23 24.06 -12.21
CA ASN A 406 -4.29 24.83 -13.03
C ASN A 406 -4.90 25.20 -14.39
N TYR A 407 -5.51 24.24 -15.09
CA TYR A 407 -6.22 24.50 -16.35
C TYR A 407 -7.31 25.56 -16.18
N LEU A 408 -8.20 25.42 -15.19
CA LEU A 408 -9.32 26.36 -14.97
C LEU A 408 -8.81 27.78 -14.68
N LYS A 409 -7.78 27.92 -13.83
CA LYS A 409 -7.16 29.21 -13.54
C LYS A 409 -6.51 29.84 -14.78
N SER A 410 -5.77 29.05 -15.57
CA SER A 410 -5.17 29.52 -16.83
C SER A 410 -6.23 29.94 -17.84
N TYR A 411 -7.28 29.14 -17.99
CA TYR A 411 -8.42 29.43 -18.86
C TYR A 411 -9.10 30.75 -18.50
N GLN A 412 -9.42 30.96 -17.21
CA GLN A 412 -10.02 32.21 -16.73
C GLN A 412 -9.13 33.43 -17.02
N ARG A 413 -7.81 33.32 -16.77
CA ARG A 413 -6.84 34.38 -17.08
C ARG A 413 -6.79 34.70 -18.58
N LEU A 414 -6.81 33.68 -19.43
CA LEU A 414 -6.86 33.86 -20.88
C LEU A 414 -8.15 34.59 -21.29
N GLN A 415 -9.30 34.19 -20.77
CA GLN A 415 -10.58 34.86 -21.09
C GLN A 415 -10.57 36.33 -20.69
N GLN A 416 -10.12 36.65 -19.48
CA GLN A 416 -9.97 38.03 -19.03
C GLN A 416 -9.02 38.84 -19.91
N LYS A 417 -7.94 38.23 -20.40
CA LYS A 417 -7.00 38.88 -21.32
C LYS A 417 -7.61 39.10 -22.70
N LYS A 418 -8.38 38.13 -23.21
CA LYS A 418 -9.16 38.27 -24.45
C LYS A 418 -10.18 39.41 -24.33
N ASP A 419 -10.93 39.47 -23.23
CA ASP A 419 -11.88 40.55 -22.95
C ASP A 419 -11.20 41.93 -22.92
N LYS A 420 -10.05 42.07 -22.25
CA LYS A 420 -9.30 43.33 -22.23
C LYS A 420 -8.83 43.76 -23.62
N LEU A 421 -8.31 42.83 -24.41
CA LEU A 421 -7.86 43.11 -25.79
C LEU A 421 -9.02 43.41 -26.73
N TRP A 422 -10.17 42.75 -26.52
CA TRP A 422 -11.42 42.99 -27.23
C TRP A 422 -11.90 44.42 -27.00
N ILE A 423 -12.02 44.84 -25.73
CA ILE A 423 -12.45 46.20 -25.35
C ILE A 423 -11.49 47.26 -25.93
N ASN A 424 -10.19 46.98 -25.98
CA ASN A 424 -9.21 47.90 -26.56
C ASN A 424 -9.31 48.03 -28.10
N GLY A 425 -9.96 47.09 -28.80
CA GLY A 425 -10.22 47.16 -30.25
C GLY A 425 -9.00 47.02 -31.19
N ASP A 426 -7.77 46.99 -30.66
CA ASP A 426 -6.54 46.89 -31.45
C ASP A 426 -6.22 45.44 -31.86
N ILE A 427 -6.69 45.06 -33.05
CA ILE A 427 -6.57 43.71 -33.61
C ILE A 427 -5.11 43.25 -33.76
N TYR A 428 -4.17 44.18 -34.02
CA TYR A 428 -2.76 43.82 -34.20
C TYR A 428 -2.13 43.29 -32.90
N LYS A 429 -2.68 43.66 -31.74
CA LYS A 429 -2.27 43.14 -30.43
C LYS A 429 -2.93 41.82 -30.05
N TRP A 430 -3.88 41.32 -30.84
CA TRP A 430 -4.61 40.11 -30.51
C TRP A 430 -3.78 38.85 -30.65
N GLY A 431 -2.60 38.88 -31.27
CA GLY A 431 -1.72 37.71 -31.37
C GLY A 431 -2.35 36.56 -32.16
N MET A 432 -3.04 36.88 -33.25
CA MET A 432 -3.67 35.91 -34.16
C MET A 432 -2.61 35.19 -35.01
N LYS A 433 -2.99 34.06 -35.62
CA LYS A 433 -2.18 33.42 -36.65
C LYS A 433 -2.07 34.31 -37.91
N PRO A 434 -0.97 34.23 -38.67
CA PRO A 434 -0.85 34.87 -39.98
C PRO A 434 -1.98 34.48 -40.94
N GLU A 435 -2.43 33.22 -40.89
CA GLU A 435 -3.54 32.70 -41.71
C GLU A 435 -4.87 33.44 -41.48
N HIS A 436 -5.06 34.02 -40.30
CA HIS A 436 -6.28 34.75 -39.95
C HIS A 436 -6.16 36.26 -40.25
N ALA A 437 -5.02 36.72 -40.79
CA ALA A 437 -4.81 38.15 -41.09
C ALA A 437 -5.71 38.66 -42.24
N ASN A 438 -6.25 37.77 -43.07
CA ASN A 438 -7.11 38.12 -44.21
C ASN A 438 -8.60 38.26 -43.84
N ILE A 439 -8.97 38.00 -42.58
CA ILE A 439 -10.36 38.17 -42.12
C ILE A 439 -10.62 39.67 -41.96
N ASP A 440 -11.78 40.13 -42.42
CA ASP A 440 -12.19 41.53 -42.31
C ASP A 440 -12.10 42.03 -40.84
N PRO A 441 -11.24 43.04 -40.57
CA PRO A 441 -11.13 43.67 -39.26
C PRO A 441 -12.46 44.13 -38.66
N GLY A 442 -13.38 44.64 -39.48
CA GLY A 442 -14.68 45.14 -39.02
C GLY A 442 -15.57 44.03 -38.48
N LEU A 443 -15.60 42.87 -39.15
CA LEU A 443 -16.30 41.68 -38.68
C LEU A 443 -15.69 41.17 -37.37
N LEU A 444 -14.36 41.11 -37.30
CA LEU A 444 -13.68 40.70 -36.07
C LEU A 444 -13.96 41.63 -34.89
N GLN A 445 -14.15 42.94 -35.09
CA GLN A 445 -14.46 43.87 -34.00
C GLN A 445 -15.91 43.83 -33.53
N THR A 446 -16.82 43.26 -34.35
CA THR A 446 -18.26 43.25 -34.07
C THR A 446 -18.76 41.89 -33.61
N ASP A 447 -18.10 40.80 -34.01
CA ASP A 447 -18.45 39.44 -33.64
C ASP A 447 -17.43 38.82 -32.66
N LYS A 448 -17.80 38.84 -31.38
CA LYS A 448 -16.98 38.30 -30.29
C LYS A 448 -16.77 36.79 -30.41
N GLU A 449 -17.78 36.06 -30.88
CA GLU A 449 -17.72 34.60 -31.03
C GLU A 449 -16.77 34.20 -32.16
N LEU A 450 -16.76 34.97 -33.25
CA LEU A 450 -15.80 34.77 -34.34
C LEU A 450 -14.36 35.10 -33.91
N ALA A 451 -14.17 36.14 -33.11
CA ALA A 451 -12.85 36.65 -32.74
C ALA A 451 -12.16 35.85 -31.64
N PHE A 452 -12.87 35.52 -30.55
CA PHE A 452 -12.26 34.91 -29.36
C PHE A 452 -11.45 33.64 -29.65
N PRO A 453 -11.90 32.70 -30.50
CA PRO A 453 -11.12 31.52 -30.88
C PRO A 453 -9.82 31.84 -31.62
N LYS A 454 -9.72 33.03 -32.24
CA LYS A 454 -8.57 33.45 -33.06
C LYS A 454 -7.56 34.30 -32.28
N MET A 455 -8.01 34.94 -31.20
CA MET A 455 -7.18 35.75 -30.31
C MET A 455 -6.24 34.88 -29.47
N LEU A 456 -5.03 35.40 -29.21
CA LEU A 456 -4.00 34.84 -28.34
C LEU A 456 -3.73 33.37 -28.68
N TYR A 457 -3.42 33.10 -29.95
CA TYR A 457 -3.38 31.74 -30.48
C TYR A 457 -2.40 30.83 -29.70
N LYS A 458 -1.20 31.33 -29.40
CA LYS A 458 -0.18 30.55 -28.67
C LYS A 458 -0.64 30.17 -27.27
N GLU A 459 -1.22 31.11 -26.53
CA GLU A 459 -1.74 30.87 -25.16
C GLU A 459 -2.98 29.98 -25.18
N SER A 460 -3.85 30.15 -26.19
CA SER A 460 -5.02 29.29 -26.39
C SER A 460 -4.63 27.84 -26.64
N LYS A 461 -3.60 27.60 -27.48
CA LYS A 461 -3.07 26.27 -27.76
C LYS A 461 -2.44 25.62 -26.52
N GLU A 462 -1.76 26.40 -25.68
CA GLU A 462 -1.20 25.88 -24.43
C GLU A 462 -2.28 25.49 -23.43
N ILE A 463 -3.35 26.27 -23.34
CA ILE A 463 -4.50 25.96 -22.49
C ILE A 463 -5.28 24.75 -23.01
N GLU A 464 -5.33 24.55 -24.33
CA GLU A 464 -5.88 23.34 -24.94
C GLU A 464 -5.10 22.09 -24.49
N LYS A 465 -3.77 22.12 -24.49
CA LYS A 465 -2.95 21.03 -23.95
C LYS A 465 -3.20 20.76 -22.46
N GLN A 466 -3.35 21.82 -21.65
CA GLN A 466 -3.67 21.68 -20.24
C GLN A 466 -5.06 21.06 -20.03
N LYS A 467 -6.04 21.43 -20.86
CA LYS A 467 -7.38 20.85 -20.87
C LYS A 467 -7.32 19.36 -21.19
N ASP A 468 -6.57 19.01 -22.23
CA ASP A 468 -6.40 17.66 -22.73
C ASP A 468 -5.76 16.74 -21.68
N GLU A 469 -4.69 17.22 -21.03
CA GLU A 469 -4.02 16.52 -19.92
C GLU A 469 -4.97 16.33 -18.72
N ALA A 470 -5.69 17.39 -18.31
CA ALA A 470 -6.64 17.31 -17.20
C ALA A 470 -7.81 16.35 -17.51
N ALA A 471 -8.33 16.37 -18.73
CA ALA A 471 -9.40 15.49 -19.19
C ALA A 471 -8.93 14.03 -19.28
N HIS A 472 -7.70 13.79 -19.72
CA HIS A 472 -7.10 12.46 -19.71
C HIS A 472 -6.92 11.93 -18.29
N LEU A 473 -6.35 12.73 -17.38
CA LEU A 473 -6.20 12.35 -15.97
C LEU A 473 -7.54 12.05 -15.30
N ASN A 474 -8.57 12.83 -15.61
CA ASN A 474 -9.93 12.58 -15.11
C ASN A 474 -10.45 11.21 -15.56
N PHE A 475 -10.35 10.90 -16.84
CA PHE A 475 -10.72 9.59 -17.37
C PHE A 475 -9.90 8.47 -16.70
N GLN A 476 -8.58 8.66 -16.64
CA GLN A 476 -7.65 7.64 -16.20
C GLN A 476 -7.80 7.32 -14.71
N VAL A 477 -8.04 8.32 -13.85
CA VAL A 477 -8.36 8.10 -12.43
C VAL A 477 -9.61 7.23 -12.29
N LYS A 478 -10.70 7.56 -12.99
CA LYS A 478 -11.96 6.78 -12.94
C LYS A 478 -11.75 5.34 -13.44
N SER A 479 -11.02 5.20 -14.54
CA SER A 479 -10.71 3.89 -15.16
C SER A 479 -9.87 3.00 -14.24
N GLU A 480 -8.74 3.52 -13.76
CA GLU A 480 -7.79 2.75 -12.93
C GLU A 480 -8.39 2.41 -11.57
N MET A 481 -9.12 3.33 -10.97
CA MET A 481 -9.88 3.08 -9.76
C MET A 481 -10.90 1.96 -9.94
N ARG A 482 -11.74 2.02 -10.98
CA ARG A 482 -12.69 0.94 -11.28
C ARG A 482 -11.97 -0.40 -11.43
N ARG A 483 -10.87 -0.43 -12.19
CA ARG A 483 -10.05 -1.63 -12.39
C ARG A 483 -9.53 -2.17 -11.06
N ILE A 484 -8.93 -1.33 -10.22
CA ILE A 484 -8.36 -1.73 -8.93
C ILE A 484 -9.44 -2.18 -7.94
N LEU A 485 -10.62 -1.57 -7.93
CA LEU A 485 -11.72 -2.00 -7.07
C LEU A 485 -12.27 -3.37 -7.48
N LEU A 486 -12.41 -3.63 -8.78
CA LEU A 486 -12.80 -4.95 -9.29
C LEU A 486 -11.73 -6.01 -8.98
N ASP A 487 -10.46 -5.67 -9.16
CA ASP A 487 -9.35 -6.55 -8.78
C ASP A 487 -9.38 -6.86 -7.28
N ASN A 488 -9.58 -5.84 -6.44
CA ASN A 488 -9.65 -6.01 -4.98
C ASN A 488 -10.85 -6.86 -4.56
N GLN A 489 -12.00 -6.70 -5.21
CA GLN A 489 -13.17 -7.55 -4.96
C GLN A 489 -12.83 -9.04 -5.19
N LEU A 490 -12.19 -9.36 -6.31
CA LEU A 490 -11.77 -10.74 -6.61
C LEU A 490 -10.74 -11.24 -5.59
N ILE A 491 -9.72 -10.44 -5.30
CA ILE A 491 -8.65 -10.80 -4.36
C ILE A 491 -9.20 -11.02 -2.95
N GLU A 492 -10.09 -10.15 -2.47
CA GLU A 492 -10.76 -10.27 -1.17
C GLU A 492 -11.62 -11.55 -1.12
N ASN A 493 -12.40 -11.82 -2.17
CA ASN A 493 -13.22 -13.03 -2.24
C ASN A 493 -12.37 -14.31 -2.18
N LEU A 494 -11.30 -14.38 -2.96
CA LEU A 494 -10.40 -15.54 -2.95
C LEU A 494 -9.71 -15.70 -1.58
N HIS A 495 -9.17 -14.60 -1.04
CA HIS A 495 -8.46 -14.61 0.24
C HIS A 495 -9.35 -15.10 1.39
N PHE A 496 -10.56 -14.56 1.53
CA PHE A 496 -11.46 -14.94 2.62
C PHE A 496 -12.11 -16.32 2.40
N SER A 497 -12.25 -16.77 1.15
CA SER A 497 -12.64 -18.15 0.85
C SER A 497 -11.58 -19.14 1.33
N ASP A 498 -10.31 -18.86 1.07
CA ASP A 498 -9.20 -19.71 1.50
C ASP A 498 -8.98 -19.66 3.02
N LEU A 499 -9.23 -18.50 3.65
CA LEU A 499 -9.29 -18.39 5.10
C LEU A 499 -10.39 -19.30 5.68
N GLY A 500 -11.59 -19.27 5.12
CA GLY A 500 -12.72 -20.10 5.55
C GLY A 500 -12.44 -21.60 5.44
N LYS A 501 -11.81 -22.04 4.33
CA LYS A 501 -11.35 -23.43 4.18
C LYS A 501 -10.33 -23.79 5.24
N SER A 502 -9.31 -22.95 5.43
CA SER A 502 -8.26 -23.18 6.42
C SER A 502 -8.82 -23.29 7.84
N PHE A 503 -9.81 -22.48 8.20
CA PHE A 503 -10.52 -22.60 9.48
C PHE A 503 -11.33 -23.89 9.60
N THR A 504 -11.96 -24.33 8.52
CA THR A 504 -12.74 -25.59 8.52
C THR A 504 -11.84 -26.79 8.77
N ASP A 505 -10.70 -26.84 8.09
CA ASP A 505 -9.68 -27.87 8.29
C ASP A 505 -9.11 -27.81 9.72
N HIS A 506 -8.81 -26.60 10.20
CA HIS A 506 -8.30 -26.40 11.56
C HIS A 506 -9.30 -26.81 12.65
N MET A 507 -10.58 -26.50 12.50
CA MET A 507 -11.62 -26.90 13.47
C MET A 507 -11.86 -28.40 13.48
N SER A 508 -11.67 -29.08 12.35
CA SER A 508 -11.75 -30.55 12.28
C SER A 508 -10.72 -31.21 13.19
N HIS A 509 -9.53 -30.62 13.35
CA HIS A 509 -8.53 -31.12 14.31
C HIS A 509 -9.01 -31.02 15.77
N MET A 510 -9.70 -29.94 16.14
CA MET A 510 -10.27 -29.80 17.48
C MET A 510 -11.32 -30.86 17.78
N HIS A 511 -12.16 -31.19 16.80
CA HIS A 511 -13.13 -32.28 16.94
C HIS A 511 -12.45 -33.62 17.22
N LEU A 512 -11.31 -33.91 16.58
CA LEU A 512 -10.54 -35.13 16.83
C LEU A 512 -10.01 -35.17 18.26
N ILE A 513 -9.46 -34.06 18.77
CA ILE A 513 -8.96 -33.94 20.15
C ILE A 513 -10.06 -34.30 21.16
N TRP A 514 -11.26 -33.72 20.99
CA TRP A 514 -12.38 -34.00 21.89
C TRP A 514 -12.92 -35.42 21.77
N ASN A 515 -13.00 -35.97 20.56
CA ASN A 515 -13.43 -37.35 20.35
C ASN A 515 -12.48 -38.35 21.00
N GLU A 516 -11.17 -38.10 20.89
CA GLU A 516 -10.15 -38.92 21.55
C GLU A 516 -10.28 -38.86 23.08
N LEU A 517 -10.50 -37.67 23.66
CA LEU A 517 -10.74 -37.52 25.09
C LEU A 517 -11.96 -38.33 25.53
N VAL A 518 -13.10 -38.18 24.85
CA VAL A 518 -14.34 -38.91 25.16
C VAL A 518 -14.12 -40.42 25.11
N ALA A 519 -13.40 -40.91 24.09
CA ALA A 519 -13.06 -42.33 23.97
C ALA A 519 -12.16 -42.81 25.12
N LYS A 520 -11.11 -42.06 25.48
CA LYS A 520 -10.23 -42.35 26.62
C LYS A 520 -11.01 -42.41 27.93
N LEU A 521 -11.87 -41.41 28.19
CA LEU A 521 -12.71 -41.35 29.38
C LEU A 521 -13.70 -42.52 29.46
N ALA A 522 -14.33 -42.89 28.34
CA ALA A 522 -15.25 -44.03 28.28
C ALA A 522 -14.52 -45.35 28.59
N ASN A 523 -13.29 -45.52 28.10
CA ASN A 523 -12.46 -46.68 28.37
C ASN A 523 -12.08 -46.75 29.87
N ILE A 524 -11.60 -45.65 30.45
CA ILE A 524 -11.29 -45.56 31.88
C ILE A 524 -12.52 -45.93 32.72
N ARG A 525 -13.68 -45.34 32.41
CA ARG A 525 -14.94 -45.67 33.09
C ARG A 525 -15.24 -47.17 33.02
N SER A 526 -15.12 -47.79 31.85
CA SER A 526 -15.41 -49.21 31.68
C SER A 526 -14.51 -50.14 32.52
N ARG A 527 -13.25 -49.73 32.75
CA ARG A 527 -12.28 -50.50 33.55
C ARG A 527 -12.44 -50.27 35.05
N CYS A 528 -13.00 -49.13 35.44
CA CYS A 528 -13.06 -48.68 36.83
C CYS A 528 -14.43 -48.86 37.50
N ILE A 529 -15.45 -49.37 36.78
CA ILE A 529 -16.70 -49.80 37.42
C ILE A 529 -16.35 -50.96 38.36
N PRO A 530 -16.52 -50.80 39.69
CA PRO A 530 -16.28 -51.88 40.61
C PRO A 530 -17.19 -53.04 40.23
N SER A 531 -16.63 -54.25 40.12
CA SER A 531 -17.47 -55.45 40.13
C SER A 531 -18.36 -55.35 41.37
N ARG A 532 -19.68 -55.43 41.19
CA ARG A 532 -20.66 -55.43 42.30
C ARG A 532 -20.42 -56.52 43.34
N SER A 533 -19.44 -57.41 43.14
CA SER A 533 -19.00 -58.44 44.07
C SER A 533 -18.06 -57.96 45.19
N HIS A 534 -17.64 -56.69 45.20
CA HIS A 534 -16.69 -56.14 46.20
C HIS A 534 -17.23 -54.99 47.06
N ILE A 535 -18.53 -54.74 47.02
CA ILE A 535 -19.28 -53.93 48.00
C ILE A 535 -20.19 -54.91 48.74
#